data_AF-A0A9P1BQB3-F1
#
_entry.id   AF-A0A9P1BQB3-F1
#
_cell.length_a   1.000
_cell.length_b   1.000
_cell.length_c   1.000
_cell.angle_alpha   90.00
_cell.angle_beta   90.00
_cell.angle_gamma   90.00
#
_symmetry.space_group_name_H-M   'P 1'
#
loop_
_entity.id
_entity.type
_entity.pdbx_description
1 polymer ?
#
loop_
_entity_poly.entity_id
_entity_poly.type
_entity_poly.pdbx_seq_one_letter_code
_entity_poly.pdbx_strand_id
1 'polypeptide(L)'
;MSDGADLARLREYDAQLEGLQSGQCSLQQGEQLLKDFDKLLAQAPLSVGASELNALRERLETHRVALQQLRSRTDRAELLGDGAKKRQVLKAKTQAEAEHSEVLELKSARDEMRNQLERMHYVNENLQDSSRTIGKTQDALQEYDSKLASAAKALGQLKRKTEEDSRYIWWSFYFFMAVVAYIVLRRLKVFKMIYYGISFGLWSTNNVLDVLQSTREALFGAVSVESDVAVVDAAMSLATADR
;
A
#
# COMPACT_ATOMS: atom_id res chain seq x y z
N MET A 1 22.16 20.90 1.74
CA MET A 1 23.39 20.86 2.57
C MET A 1 23.11 21.05 4.07
N SER A 2 21.86 21.28 4.51
CA SER A 2 21.52 21.36 5.95
C SER A 2 21.41 19.97 6.62
N ASP A 3 20.88 18.98 5.89
CA ASP A 3 20.53 17.66 6.45
C ASP A 3 21.70 16.87 7.05
N GLY A 4 22.93 17.10 6.57
CA GLY A 4 24.12 16.41 7.10
C GLY A 4 24.60 16.96 8.45
N ALA A 5 24.34 18.24 8.74
CA ALA A 5 24.77 18.87 9.98
C ALA A 5 23.89 18.46 11.17
N ASP A 6 22.59 18.27 10.92
CA ASP A 6 21.62 17.90 11.95
C ASP A 6 21.78 16.42 12.37
N LEU A 7 22.11 15.53 11.42
CA LEU A 7 22.43 14.13 11.71
C LEU A 7 23.74 13.95 12.50
N ALA A 8 24.74 14.79 12.25
CA ALA A 8 25.98 14.77 13.02
C ALA A 8 25.75 15.18 14.48
N ARG A 9 24.91 16.20 14.70
CA ARG A 9 24.50 16.64 16.04
C ARG A 9 23.70 15.57 16.78
N LEU A 10 22.77 14.89 16.11
CA LEU A 10 22.02 13.79 16.70
C LEU A 10 22.93 12.64 17.17
N ARG A 11 23.97 12.30 16.42
CA ARG A 11 24.96 11.28 16.83
C ARG A 11 25.83 11.73 18.01
N GLU A 12 26.18 13.02 18.06
CA GLU A 12 26.94 13.57 19.18
C GLU A 12 26.12 13.58 20.49
N TYR A 13 24.82 13.85 20.39
CA TYR A 13 23.91 13.70 21.53
C TYR A 13 23.69 12.25 21.95
N ASP A 14 23.65 11.29 21.02
CA ASP A 14 23.61 9.86 21.34
C ASP A 14 24.84 9.44 22.18
N ALA A 15 26.03 9.90 21.82
CA ALA A 15 27.25 9.63 22.58
C ALA A 15 27.22 10.27 23.99
N GLN A 16 26.62 11.45 24.12
CA GLN A 16 26.42 12.10 25.43
C GLN A 16 25.37 11.39 26.29
N LEU A 17 24.35 10.79 25.66
CA LEU A 17 23.30 10.00 26.32
C LEU A 17 23.81 8.65 26.83
N GLU A 18 24.74 8.01 26.14
CA GLU A 18 25.43 6.82 26.68
C GLU A 18 26.26 7.17 27.92
N GLY A 19 26.86 8.37 27.96
CA GLY A 19 27.55 8.90 29.13
C GLY A 19 26.66 9.02 30.38
N LEU A 20 25.36 9.29 30.22
CA LEU A 20 24.37 9.33 31.31
C LEU A 20 24.17 7.97 32.00
N GLN A 21 24.28 6.85 31.27
CA GLN A 21 24.18 5.52 31.88
C GLN A 21 25.37 5.18 32.78
N SER A 22 26.53 5.80 32.55
CA SER A 22 27.72 5.62 33.40
C SER A 22 27.65 6.36 34.74
N GLY A 23 26.56 7.10 35.00
CA GLY A 23 26.32 7.79 36.26
C GLY A 23 27.17 9.06 36.47
N GLN A 24 27.86 9.53 35.43
CA GLN A 24 28.74 10.71 35.50
C GLN A 24 28.01 12.05 35.29
N CYS A 25 26.73 12.04 34.92
CA CYS A 25 25.99 13.23 34.53
C CYS A 25 24.84 13.49 35.52
N SER A 26 24.64 14.76 35.90
CA SER A 26 23.61 15.15 36.87
C SER A 26 22.20 14.95 36.31
N LEU A 27 21.24 14.59 37.16
CA LEU A 27 19.84 14.32 36.79
C LEU A 27 19.20 15.54 36.06
N GLN A 28 19.58 16.76 36.48
CA GLN A 28 19.15 18.01 35.84
C GLN A 28 19.69 18.17 34.42
N GLN A 29 20.93 17.74 34.16
CA GLN A 29 21.54 17.83 32.83
C GLN A 29 20.92 16.83 31.86
N GLY A 30 20.53 15.65 32.34
CA GLY A 30 19.75 14.67 31.56
C GLY A 30 18.36 15.17 31.15
N GLU A 31 17.65 15.87 32.05
CA GLU A 31 16.34 16.46 31.73
C GLU A 31 16.46 17.61 30.72
N GLN A 32 17.52 18.43 30.80
CA GLN A 32 17.77 19.50 29.84
C GLN A 32 18.02 18.94 28.43
N LEU A 33 18.85 17.90 28.33
CA LEU A 33 19.16 17.21 27.08
C LEU A 33 17.92 16.61 26.41
N LEU A 34 17.03 15.99 27.19
CA LEU A 34 15.77 15.46 26.66
C LEU A 34 14.85 16.54 26.09
N LYS A 35 14.76 17.70 26.76
CA LYS A 35 13.95 18.83 26.27
C LYS A 35 14.50 19.40 24.98
N ASP A 36 15.81 19.45 24.83
CA ASP A 36 16.46 19.93 23.60
C ASP A 36 16.31 18.90 22.47
N PHE A 37 16.36 17.60 22.78
CA PHE A 37 16.12 16.53 21.81
C PHE A 37 14.66 16.48 21.32
N ASP A 38 13.67 16.65 22.21
CA ASP A 38 12.26 16.78 21.84
C ASP A 38 12.02 17.99 20.92
N LYS A 39 12.68 19.12 21.18
CA LYS A 39 12.60 20.31 20.30
C LYS A 39 13.19 20.04 18.92
N LEU A 40 14.31 19.31 18.85
CA LEU A 40 14.93 18.94 17.58
C LEU A 40 14.07 17.95 16.79
N LEU A 41 13.46 16.96 17.46
CA LEU A 41 12.49 16.05 16.84
C LEU A 41 11.25 16.78 16.32
N ALA A 42 10.77 17.81 17.02
CA ALA A 42 9.64 18.63 16.57
C ALA A 42 9.96 19.52 15.35
N GLN A 43 11.25 19.83 15.13
CA GLN A 43 11.71 20.65 14.01
C GLN A 43 12.26 19.83 12.83
N ALA A 44 12.34 18.49 12.97
CA ALA A 44 12.91 17.63 11.94
C ALA A 44 12.06 17.65 10.66
N PRO A 45 12.67 17.91 9.48
CA PRO A 45 11.94 17.90 8.21
C PRO A 45 11.45 16.49 7.85
N LEU A 46 10.28 16.41 7.23
CA LEU A 46 9.60 15.19 6.74
C LEU A 46 10.40 14.32 5.74
N SER A 47 11.64 14.71 5.39
CA SER A 47 12.53 13.97 4.49
C SER A 47 13.33 12.86 5.18
N VAL A 48 13.37 12.82 6.52
CA VAL A 48 14.01 11.73 7.27
C VAL A 48 13.13 10.48 7.18
N GLY A 49 13.71 9.36 6.76
CA GLY A 49 12.97 8.11 6.53
C GLY A 49 12.17 7.69 7.76
N ALA A 50 10.89 7.36 7.57
CA ALA A 50 9.98 7.01 8.66
C ALA A 50 10.50 5.87 9.57
N SER A 51 11.35 4.98 9.04
CA SER A 51 12.01 3.92 9.81
C SER A 51 13.05 4.44 10.81
N GLU A 52 13.83 5.46 10.45
CA GLU A 52 14.85 6.03 11.34
C GLU A 52 14.21 6.89 12.44
N LEU A 53 13.15 7.62 12.10
CA LEU A 53 12.36 8.39 13.05
C LEU A 53 11.72 7.49 14.11
N ASN A 54 11.20 6.33 13.72
CA ASN A 54 10.64 5.36 14.66
C ASN A 54 11.71 4.74 15.56
N ALA A 55 12.89 4.41 15.03
CA ALA A 55 14.00 3.87 15.81
C ALA A 55 14.53 4.88 16.85
N LEU A 56 14.63 6.17 16.47
CA LEU A 56 15.00 7.25 17.38
C LEU A 56 13.94 7.45 18.47
N ARG A 57 12.66 7.37 18.11
CA ARG A 57 11.55 7.49 19.08
C ARG A 57 11.57 6.37 20.11
N GLU A 58 11.78 5.13 19.66
CA GLU A 58 11.88 3.97 20.55
C GLU A 58 13.05 4.11 21.54
N ARG A 59 14.21 4.61 21.08
CA ARG A 59 15.37 4.89 21.94
C ARG A 59 15.14 6.04 22.92
N LEU A 60 14.36 7.05 22.54
CA LEU A 60 14.04 8.16 23.45
C LEU A 60 13.13 7.69 24.59
N GLU A 61 12.18 6.80 24.30
CA GLU A 61 11.32 6.20 25.31
C GLU A 61 12.11 5.33 26.31
N THR A 62 13.08 4.54 25.84
CA THR A 62 13.93 3.75 26.76
C THR A 62 14.74 4.66 27.69
N HIS A 63 15.24 5.79 27.20
CA HIS A 63 15.93 6.79 28.01
C HIS A 63 15.02 7.49 29.03
N ARG A 64 13.77 7.82 28.66
CA ARG A 64 12.79 8.38 29.61
C ARG A 64 12.54 7.43 30.78
N VAL A 65 12.33 6.15 30.48
CA VAL A 65 12.11 5.11 31.50
C VAL A 65 13.33 5.00 32.43
N ALA A 66 14.55 5.02 31.87
CA ALA A 66 15.78 4.96 32.66
C ALA A 66 15.93 6.15 33.63
N LEU A 67 15.63 7.37 33.19
CA LEU A 67 15.66 8.55 34.07
C LEU A 67 14.59 8.51 35.14
N GLN A 68 13.38 8.03 34.81
CA GLN A 68 12.31 7.89 35.81
C GLN A 68 12.68 6.87 36.89
N GLN A 69 13.40 5.80 36.52
CA GLN A 69 13.96 4.86 37.49
C GLN A 69 15.02 5.51 38.37
N LEU A 70 15.94 6.30 37.81
CA LEU A 70 16.94 7.04 38.60
C LEU A 70 16.28 8.02 39.58
N ARG A 71 15.25 8.76 39.14
CA ARG A 71 14.47 9.65 39.98
C ARG A 71 13.78 8.91 41.13
N SER A 72 13.14 7.78 40.84
CA SER A 72 12.54 6.96 41.89
C SER A 72 13.56 6.40 42.89
N ARG A 73 14.81 6.17 42.46
CA ARG A 73 15.90 5.76 43.34
C ARG A 73 16.40 6.91 44.21
N THR A 74 16.50 8.13 43.67
CA THR A 74 16.86 9.31 44.47
C THR A 74 15.77 9.64 45.48
N ASP A 75 14.49 9.60 45.07
CA ASP A 75 13.35 9.88 45.95
C ASP A 75 13.26 8.82 47.07
N ARG A 76 13.54 7.54 46.74
CA ARG A 76 13.63 6.47 47.75
C ARG A 76 14.82 6.65 48.69
N ALA A 77 15.98 7.09 48.19
CA ALA A 77 17.14 7.36 49.02
C ALA A 77 16.90 8.55 49.95
N GLU A 78 16.16 9.57 49.50
CA GLU A 78 15.75 10.72 50.31
C GLU A 78 14.73 10.30 51.40
N LEU A 79 13.72 9.51 51.03
CA LEU A 79 12.71 8.99 51.96
C LEU A 79 13.30 8.05 53.03
N LEU A 80 14.34 7.28 52.68
CA LEU A 80 14.99 6.33 53.60
C LEU A 80 16.22 6.93 54.32
N GLY A 81 16.68 8.12 53.90
CA GLY A 81 18.02 8.62 54.20
C GLY A 81 18.16 9.61 55.36
N ASP A 82 17.12 10.35 55.76
CA ASP A 82 17.34 11.50 56.68
C ASP A 82 16.38 11.63 57.88
N GLY A 83 15.58 10.60 58.16
CA GLY A 83 14.80 10.53 59.40
C GLY A 83 15.64 10.43 60.68
N ALA A 84 16.93 10.08 60.57
CA ALA A 84 17.78 9.77 61.72
C ALA A 84 18.51 10.99 62.35
N LYS A 85 18.60 12.13 61.65
CA LYS A 85 19.41 13.28 62.11
C LYS A 85 18.64 14.39 62.83
N LYS A 86 17.31 14.29 62.94
CA LYS A 86 16.48 15.34 63.56
C LYS A 86 15.89 14.97 64.93
N ARG A 87 16.51 14.02 65.65
CA ARG A 87 16.23 13.82 67.08
C ARG A 87 16.98 14.88 67.89
N GLN A 88 16.51 16.13 67.78
CA GLN A 88 16.96 17.19 68.67
C GLN A 88 16.65 16.77 70.11
N VAL A 89 17.67 16.89 70.93
CA VAL A 89 17.70 16.63 72.36
C VAL A 89 16.55 17.40 73.04
N LEU A 90 15.47 16.69 73.36
CA LEU A 90 14.38 17.17 74.21
C LEU A 90 14.95 17.40 75.62
N LYS A 91 15.41 18.61 75.89
CA LYS A 91 15.59 19.09 77.27
C LYS A 91 14.19 19.29 77.87
N ALA A 92 14.00 18.74 79.06
CA ALA A 92 12.75 18.84 79.82
C ALA A 92 12.37 20.32 79.99
N LYS A 93 11.32 20.73 79.28
CA LYS A 93 10.72 22.06 79.36
C LYS A 93 9.69 22.10 80.49
N THR A 94 9.63 23.25 81.15
CA THR A 94 8.64 23.62 82.16
C THR A 94 7.21 23.50 81.59
N GLN A 95 6.27 23.03 82.39
CA GLN A 95 4.90 22.62 82.01
C GLN A 95 4.12 23.64 81.14
N ALA A 96 4.35 24.95 81.35
CA ALA A 96 3.75 26.02 80.54
C ALA A 96 4.32 26.14 79.11
N GLU A 97 5.59 25.78 78.88
CA GLU A 97 6.16 25.74 77.54
C GLU A 97 5.74 24.48 76.75
N ALA A 98 5.41 23.40 77.46
CA ALA A 98 4.88 22.17 76.86
C ALA A 98 3.47 22.40 76.29
N GLU A 99 2.58 23.03 77.06
CA GLU A 99 1.24 23.42 76.59
C GLU A 99 1.31 24.39 75.40
N HIS A 100 2.25 25.35 75.44
CA HIS A 100 2.41 26.31 74.34
C HIS A 100 2.99 25.66 73.07
N SER A 101 3.83 24.62 73.20
CA SER A 101 4.30 23.82 72.06
C SER A 101 3.21 22.94 71.46
N GLU A 102 2.34 22.34 72.27
CA GLU A 102 1.22 21.52 71.78
C GLU A 102 0.24 22.35 70.94
N VAL A 103 -0.06 23.58 71.37
CA VAL A 103 -0.90 24.51 70.59
C VAL A 103 -0.25 24.90 69.26
N LEU A 104 1.07 25.09 69.24
CA LEU A 104 1.82 25.39 68.01
C LEU A 104 1.86 24.19 67.06
N GLU A 105 2.02 22.97 67.58
CA GLU A 105 1.99 21.74 66.80
C GLU A 105 0.60 21.49 66.18
N LEU A 106 -0.48 21.67 66.96
CA LEU A 106 -1.85 21.57 66.45
C LEU A 106 -2.15 22.62 65.37
N LYS A 107 -1.62 23.84 65.54
CA LYS A 107 -1.75 24.90 64.54
C LYS A 107 -0.98 24.56 63.26
N SER A 108 0.25 24.07 63.38
CA SER A 108 1.06 23.60 62.26
C SER A 108 0.38 22.45 61.50
N ALA A 109 -0.13 21.45 62.22
CA ALA A 109 -0.83 20.31 61.61
C ALA A 109 -2.10 20.75 60.85
N ARG A 110 -2.84 21.72 61.40
CA ARG A 110 -4.02 22.29 60.74
C ARG A 110 -3.66 23.11 59.50
N ASP A 111 -2.58 23.89 59.55
CA ASP A 111 -2.12 24.65 58.39
C ASP A 111 -1.57 23.71 57.29
N GLU A 112 -0.91 22.61 57.68
CA GLU A 112 -0.47 21.56 56.75
C GLU A 112 -1.65 20.82 56.12
N MET A 113 -2.69 20.48 56.89
CA MET A 113 -3.93 19.91 56.36
C MET A 113 -4.62 20.85 55.37
N ARG A 114 -4.64 22.15 55.64
CA ARG A 114 -5.17 23.15 54.71
C ARG A 114 -4.39 23.17 53.40
N ASN A 115 -3.06 23.15 53.50
CA ASN A 115 -2.17 23.15 52.35
C ASN A 115 -2.34 21.87 51.51
N GLN A 116 -2.54 20.72 52.16
CA GLN A 116 -2.87 19.47 51.46
C GLN A 116 -4.23 19.51 50.76
N LEU A 117 -5.26 20.08 51.40
CA LEU A 117 -6.58 20.29 50.79
C LEU A 117 -6.51 21.19 49.55
N GLU A 118 -5.76 22.28 49.63
CA GLU A 118 -5.55 23.19 48.49
C GLU A 118 -4.82 22.49 47.34
N ARG A 119 -3.78 21.69 47.65
CA ARG A 119 -3.10 20.86 46.66
C ARG A 119 -4.02 19.82 46.03
N MET A 120 -4.86 19.15 46.82
CA MET A 120 -5.84 18.20 46.30
C MET A 120 -6.86 18.89 45.39
N HIS A 121 -7.31 20.09 45.74
CA HIS A 121 -8.21 20.86 44.90
C HIS A 121 -7.57 21.22 43.55
N TYR A 122 -6.32 21.70 43.58
CA TYR A 122 -5.56 22.01 42.36
C TYR A 122 -5.32 20.77 41.48
N VAL A 123 -5.01 19.62 42.10
CA VAL A 123 -4.87 18.35 41.37
C VAL A 123 -6.20 17.94 40.75
N ASN A 124 -7.31 18.07 41.48
CA ASN A 124 -8.63 17.72 40.97
C ASN A 124 -9.04 18.60 39.78
N GLU A 125 -8.75 19.89 39.85
CA GLU A 125 -8.99 20.84 38.75
C GLU A 125 -8.14 20.48 37.52
N ASN A 126 -6.85 20.19 37.71
CA ASN A 126 -5.98 19.73 36.62
C ASN A 126 -6.44 18.40 35.99
N LEU A 127 -6.95 17.47 36.80
CA LEU A 127 -7.50 16.20 36.30
C LEU A 127 -8.77 16.45 35.49
N GLN A 128 -9.63 17.36 35.95
CA GLN A 128 -10.85 17.72 35.23
C GLN A 128 -10.52 18.40 33.89
N ASP A 129 -9.55 19.31 33.85
CA ASP A 129 -9.11 19.95 32.61
C ASP A 129 -8.37 18.98 31.68
N SER A 130 -7.58 18.06 32.23
CA SER A 130 -6.98 16.97 31.45
C SER A 130 -8.06 16.07 30.83
N SER A 131 -9.10 15.73 31.60
CA SER A 131 -10.25 14.94 31.11
C SER A 131 -11.01 15.67 30.00
N ARG A 132 -11.24 16.98 30.14
CA ARG A 132 -11.83 17.81 29.08
C ARG A 132 -10.95 17.84 27.83
N THR A 133 -9.64 17.93 28.00
CA THR A 133 -8.68 17.93 26.88
C THR A 133 -8.65 16.59 26.16
N ILE A 134 -8.74 15.48 26.90
CA ILE A 134 -8.89 14.15 26.32
C ILE A 134 -10.20 14.05 25.53
N GLY A 135 -11.31 14.56 26.07
CA GLY A 135 -12.59 14.60 25.35
C GLY A 135 -12.50 15.36 24.03
N LYS A 136 -11.94 16.58 24.04
CA LYS A 136 -11.71 17.36 22.81
C LYS A 136 -10.80 16.64 21.80
N THR A 137 -9.80 15.91 22.29
CA THR A 137 -8.90 15.14 21.43
C THR A 137 -9.64 13.98 20.79
N GLN A 138 -10.54 13.32 21.52
CA GLN A 138 -11.39 12.25 21.00
C GLN A 138 -12.35 12.76 19.92
N ASP A 139 -12.96 13.93 20.14
CA ASP A 139 -13.80 14.59 19.12
C ASP A 139 -13.01 14.92 17.85
N ALA A 140 -11.79 15.45 18.00
CA ALA A 140 -10.91 15.73 16.86
C ALA A 140 -10.50 14.46 16.11
N LEU A 141 -10.20 13.38 16.82
CA LEU A 141 -9.91 12.07 16.21
C LEU A 141 -11.11 11.53 15.42
N GLN A 142 -12.32 11.68 15.97
CA GLN A 142 -13.54 11.28 15.28
C GLN A 142 -13.77 12.12 14.01
N GLU A 143 -13.46 13.41 14.05
CA GLU A 143 -13.50 14.26 12.85
C GLU A 143 -12.48 13.80 11.81
N TYR A 144 -11.25 13.46 12.20
CA TYR A 144 -10.24 12.92 11.29
C TYR A 144 -10.66 11.59 10.67
N ASP A 145 -11.24 10.68 11.45
CA ASP A 145 -11.77 9.41 10.94
C ASP A 145 -12.86 9.64 9.89
N SER A 146 -13.76 10.60 10.13
CA SER A 146 -14.80 10.96 9.15
C SER A 146 -14.22 11.51 7.85
N LYS A 147 -13.18 12.34 7.93
CA LYS A 147 -12.47 12.90 6.78
C LYS A 147 -11.70 11.82 6.02
N LEU A 148 -11.04 10.90 6.72
CA LEU A 148 -10.35 9.76 6.14
C LEU A 148 -11.32 8.82 5.42
N ALA A 149 -12.47 8.53 6.02
CA ALA A 149 -13.52 7.72 5.39
C ALA A 149 -14.05 8.39 4.10
N SER A 150 -14.26 9.71 4.14
CA SER A 150 -14.66 10.48 2.96
C SER A 150 -13.60 10.45 1.86
N ALA A 151 -12.32 10.66 2.22
CA ALA A 151 -11.21 10.60 1.28
C ALA A 151 -11.05 9.20 0.66
N ALA A 152 -11.17 8.15 1.46
CA ALA A 152 -11.14 6.76 0.99
C ALA A 152 -12.29 6.48 0.01
N LYS A 153 -13.50 6.99 0.28
CA LYS A 153 -14.63 6.88 -0.64
C LYS A 153 -14.38 7.62 -1.96
N ALA A 154 -13.82 8.83 -1.90
CA ALA A 154 -13.46 9.60 -3.08
C ALA A 154 -12.40 8.89 -3.94
N LEU A 155 -11.35 8.34 -3.31
CA LEU A 155 -10.33 7.52 -3.97
C LEU A 155 -10.93 6.27 -4.61
N GLY A 156 -11.85 5.60 -3.90
CA GLY A 156 -12.57 4.43 -4.43
C GLY A 156 -13.41 4.78 -5.66
N GLN A 157 -14.09 5.93 -5.65
CA GLN A 157 -14.83 6.41 -6.82
C GLN A 157 -13.91 6.76 -7.99
N LEU A 158 -12.77 7.40 -7.72
CA LEU A 158 -11.77 7.72 -8.73
C LEU A 158 -11.22 6.45 -9.38
N LYS A 159 -10.85 5.46 -8.57
CA LYS A 159 -10.38 4.15 -9.05
C LYS A 159 -11.42 3.45 -9.92
N ARG A 160 -12.70 3.45 -9.50
CA ARG A 160 -13.79 2.88 -10.30
C ARG A 160 -13.95 3.57 -11.65
N LYS A 161 -13.88 4.91 -11.69
CA LYS A 161 -13.93 5.66 -12.95
C LYS A 161 -12.77 5.31 -13.87
N THR A 162 -11.55 5.25 -13.35
CA THR A 162 -10.37 4.84 -14.14
C THR A 162 -10.49 3.42 -14.67
N GLU A 163 -11.06 2.50 -13.88
CA GLU A 163 -11.30 1.12 -14.31
C GLU A 163 -12.39 1.02 -15.38
N GLU A 164 -13.42 1.87 -15.31
CA GLU A 164 -14.43 2.00 -16.37
C GLU A 164 -13.82 2.56 -17.66
N ASP A 165 -13.02 3.63 -17.59
CA ASP A 165 -12.30 4.17 -18.74
C ASP A 165 -11.37 3.13 -19.39
N SER A 166 -10.66 2.35 -18.57
CA SER A 166 -9.81 1.26 -19.05
C SER A 166 -10.61 0.15 -19.73
N ARG A 167 -11.82 -0.16 -19.25
CA ARG A 167 -12.73 -1.10 -19.92
C ARG A 167 -13.17 -0.56 -21.29
N TYR A 168 -13.48 0.72 -21.43
CA TYR A 168 -13.83 1.32 -22.73
C TYR A 168 -12.68 1.25 -23.74
N ILE A 169 -11.44 1.42 -23.29
CA ILE A 169 -10.24 1.25 -24.13
C ILE A 169 -10.17 -0.19 -24.65
N TRP A 170 -10.38 -1.18 -23.78
CA TRP A 170 -10.39 -2.59 -24.18
C TRP A 170 -11.50 -2.92 -25.18
N TRP A 171 -12.72 -2.42 -24.97
CA TRP A 171 -13.83 -2.59 -25.93
C TRP A 171 -13.53 -1.96 -27.28
N SER A 172 -12.90 -0.79 -27.30
CA SER A 172 -12.48 -0.11 -28.53
C SER A 172 -11.42 -0.93 -29.28
N PHE A 173 -10.48 -1.54 -28.56
CA PHE A 173 -9.47 -2.43 -29.14
C PHE A 173 -10.09 -3.70 -29.74
N TYR A 174 -11.01 -4.35 -29.03
CA TYR A 174 -11.75 -5.50 -29.56
C TYR A 174 -12.59 -5.15 -30.78
N PHE A 175 -13.26 -4.01 -30.76
CA PHE A 175 -14.03 -3.53 -31.91
C PHE A 175 -13.13 -3.30 -33.12
N PHE A 176 -11.98 -2.67 -32.92
CA PHE A 176 -10.98 -2.50 -33.99
C PHE A 176 -10.48 -3.84 -34.51
N MET A 177 -10.12 -4.78 -33.64
CA MET A 177 -9.70 -6.13 -34.03
C MET A 177 -10.80 -6.89 -34.78
N ALA A 178 -12.06 -6.73 -34.38
CA ALA A 178 -13.20 -7.32 -35.08
C ALA A 178 -13.37 -6.72 -36.48
N VAL A 179 -13.18 -5.41 -36.65
CA VAL A 179 -13.21 -4.74 -37.96
C VAL A 179 -12.04 -5.20 -38.83
N VAL A 180 -10.82 -5.27 -38.29
CA VAL A 180 -9.64 -5.77 -39.00
C VAL A 180 -9.85 -7.23 -39.41
N ALA A 181 -10.30 -8.08 -38.50
CA ALA A 181 -10.64 -9.46 -38.79
C ALA A 181 -11.74 -9.54 -39.85
N TYR A 182 -12.78 -8.72 -39.77
CA TYR A 182 -13.84 -8.66 -40.78
C TYR A 182 -13.30 -8.31 -42.18
N ILE A 183 -12.40 -7.32 -42.29
CA ILE A 183 -11.77 -6.94 -43.57
C ILE A 183 -10.89 -8.08 -44.10
N VAL A 184 -10.11 -8.72 -43.23
CA VAL A 184 -9.25 -9.87 -43.58
C VAL A 184 -10.10 -11.05 -44.03
N LEU A 185 -11.14 -11.44 -43.27
CA LEU A 185 -12.08 -12.50 -43.64
C LEU A 185 -12.85 -12.14 -44.92
N ARG A 186 -13.19 -10.87 -45.15
CA ARG A 186 -13.83 -10.42 -46.39
C ARG A 186 -12.88 -10.59 -47.57
N ARG A 187 -11.60 -10.23 -47.44
CA ARG A 187 -10.59 -10.52 -48.46
C ARG A 187 -10.35 -12.02 -48.62
N LEU A 188 -10.28 -12.80 -47.55
CA LEU A 188 -10.09 -14.26 -47.62
C LEU A 188 -11.29 -14.97 -48.25
N LYS A 189 -12.52 -14.50 -48.00
CA LYS A 189 -13.71 -14.98 -48.70
C LYS A 189 -13.66 -14.66 -50.18
N VAL A 190 -13.18 -13.47 -50.54
CA VAL A 190 -12.97 -13.09 -51.95
C VAL A 190 -11.88 -13.95 -52.59
N PHE A 191 -10.75 -14.19 -51.93
CA PHE A 191 -9.72 -15.11 -52.42
C PHE A 191 -10.22 -16.56 -52.51
N LYS A 192 -11.02 -17.02 -51.55
CA LYS A 192 -11.65 -18.35 -51.57
C LYS A 192 -12.69 -18.46 -52.69
N MET A 193 -13.52 -17.43 -52.90
CA MET A 193 -14.46 -17.32 -54.02
C MET A 193 -13.74 -17.32 -55.37
N ILE A 194 -12.65 -16.55 -55.50
CA ILE A 194 -11.84 -16.50 -56.71
C ILE A 194 -11.16 -17.85 -56.96
N TYR A 195 -10.61 -18.48 -55.92
CA TYR A 195 -10.00 -19.81 -56.03
C TYR A 195 -11.02 -20.87 -56.48
N TYR A 196 -12.21 -20.90 -55.86
CA TYR A 196 -13.28 -21.80 -56.32
C TYR A 196 -13.79 -21.43 -57.71
N GLY A 197 -13.88 -20.14 -58.06
CA GLY A 197 -14.31 -19.69 -59.37
C GLY A 197 -13.34 -20.09 -60.49
N ILE A 198 -12.03 -19.93 -60.26
CA ILE A 198 -10.98 -20.36 -61.18
C ILE A 198 -10.94 -21.88 -61.28
N SER A 199 -11.01 -22.59 -60.14
CA SER A 199 -11.02 -24.06 -60.12
C SER A 199 -12.27 -24.63 -60.79
N PHE A 200 -13.44 -24.01 -60.62
CA PHE A 200 -14.69 -24.40 -61.28
C PHE A 200 -14.66 -24.09 -62.78
N GLY A 201 -14.09 -22.95 -63.17
CA GLY A 201 -13.85 -22.60 -64.57
C GLY A 201 -12.94 -23.62 -65.26
N LEU A 202 -11.81 -23.97 -64.64
CA LEU A 202 -10.86 -24.96 -65.17
C LEU A 202 -11.45 -26.38 -65.20
N TRP A 203 -12.23 -26.75 -64.18
CA TRP A 203 -12.95 -28.04 -64.17
C TRP A 203 -14.02 -28.08 -65.27
N SER A 204 -14.75 -26.98 -65.48
CA SER A 204 -15.75 -26.88 -66.54
C SER A 204 -15.11 -26.93 -67.94
N THR A 205 -13.99 -26.26 -68.18
CA THR A 205 -13.32 -26.31 -69.49
C THR A 205 -12.76 -27.70 -69.77
N ASN A 206 -12.20 -28.37 -68.77
CA ASN A 206 -11.64 -29.71 -68.95
C ASN A 206 -12.74 -30.75 -69.21
N ASN A 207 -13.85 -30.71 -68.49
CA ASN A 207 -14.97 -31.64 -68.73
C ASN A 207 -15.68 -31.38 -70.06
N VAL A 208 -15.80 -30.11 -70.48
CA VAL A 208 -16.40 -29.79 -71.79
C VAL A 208 -15.48 -30.26 -72.92
N LEU A 209 -14.17 -30.13 -72.78
CA LEU A 209 -13.21 -30.68 -73.74
C LEU A 209 -13.26 -32.21 -73.79
N ASP A 210 -13.43 -32.87 -72.66
CA ASP A 210 -13.51 -34.35 -72.57
C ASP A 210 -14.82 -34.88 -73.19
N VAL A 211 -15.94 -34.18 -72.97
CA VAL A 211 -17.22 -34.47 -73.65
C VAL A 211 -17.11 -34.19 -75.15
N LEU A 212 -16.42 -33.12 -75.56
CA LEU A 212 -16.22 -32.80 -76.98
C LEU A 212 -15.30 -33.82 -77.67
N GLN A 213 -14.26 -34.29 -76.98
CA GLN A 213 -13.35 -35.32 -77.47
C GLN A 213 -14.03 -36.68 -77.57
N SER A 214 -14.77 -37.11 -76.54
CA SER A 214 -15.54 -38.36 -76.58
C SER A 214 -16.64 -38.32 -77.65
N THR A 215 -17.28 -37.17 -77.87
CA THR A 215 -18.25 -37.01 -78.98
C THR A 215 -17.56 -37.07 -80.35
N ARG A 216 -16.35 -36.50 -80.48
CA ARG A 216 -15.54 -36.60 -81.69
C ARG A 216 -15.11 -38.04 -81.98
N GLU A 217 -14.62 -38.76 -80.99
CA GLU A 217 -14.21 -40.16 -81.16
C GLU A 217 -15.40 -41.08 -81.46
N ALA A 218 -16.56 -40.85 -80.86
CA ALA A 218 -17.78 -41.59 -81.19
C ALA A 218 -18.23 -41.32 -82.64
N LEU A 219 -18.12 -40.09 -83.11
CA LEU A 219 -18.49 -39.72 -84.48
C LEU A 219 -17.52 -40.29 -85.53
N PHE A 220 -16.20 -40.19 -85.28
CA PHE A 220 -15.19 -40.72 -86.21
C PHE A 220 -15.10 -42.25 -86.16
N GLY A 221 -15.34 -42.87 -84.99
CA GLY A 221 -15.43 -44.32 -84.84
C GLY A 221 -16.62 -44.91 -85.60
N ALA A 222 -17.78 -44.25 -85.56
CA ALA A 222 -18.96 -44.68 -86.32
C ALA A 222 -18.74 -44.60 -87.84
N VAL A 223 -18.05 -43.57 -88.32
CA VAL A 223 -17.74 -43.41 -89.75
C VAL A 223 -16.74 -44.46 -90.27
N SER A 224 -15.78 -44.90 -89.45
CA SER A 224 -14.84 -45.96 -89.85
C SER A 224 -15.49 -47.35 -89.95
N VAL A 225 -16.47 -47.66 -89.09
CA VAL A 225 -17.18 -48.95 -89.16
C VAL A 225 -18.03 -49.04 -90.44
N GLU A 226 -18.62 -47.93 -90.88
CA GLU A 226 -19.44 -47.92 -92.10
C GLU A 226 -18.60 -48.08 -93.38
N SER A 227 -17.35 -47.58 -93.39
CA SER A 227 -16.43 -47.85 -94.51
C SER A 227 -15.97 -49.31 -94.57
N ASP A 228 -15.75 -49.96 -93.43
CA ASP A 228 -15.28 -51.36 -93.42
C ASP A 228 -16.40 -52.33 -93.81
N VAL A 229 -17.65 -52.07 -93.39
CA VAL A 229 -18.80 -52.89 -93.79
C VAL A 229 -19.07 -52.78 -95.30
N ALA A 230 -18.96 -51.58 -95.89
CA ALA A 230 -19.12 -51.40 -97.33
C ALA A 230 -18.04 -52.10 -98.16
N VAL A 231 -16.80 -52.18 -97.67
CA VAL A 231 -15.70 -52.89 -98.34
C VAL A 231 -15.86 -54.41 -98.24
N VAL A 232 -16.32 -54.92 -97.09
CA VAL A 232 -16.57 -56.36 -96.91
C VAL A 232 -17.74 -56.84 -97.78
N ASP A 233 -18.82 -56.06 -97.89
CA ASP A 233 -19.97 -56.42 -98.73
C ASP A 233 -19.61 -56.40 -100.23
N ALA A 234 -18.78 -55.45 -100.66
CA ALA A 234 -18.22 -55.42 -102.02
C ALA A 234 -17.28 -56.61 -102.30
N ALA A 235 -16.47 -57.04 -101.32
CA ALA A 235 -15.59 -58.20 -101.45
C ALA A 235 -16.40 -59.52 -101.51
N MET A 236 -17.49 -59.62 -100.75
CA MET A 236 -18.35 -60.80 -100.73
C MET A 236 -19.17 -60.96 -102.02
N SER A 237 -19.55 -59.85 -102.66
CA SER A 237 -20.20 -59.85 -103.99
C SER A 237 -19.27 -60.31 -105.12
N LEU A 238 -17.96 -60.14 -105.00
CA LEU A 238 -17.01 -60.56 -106.04
C LEU A 238 -16.72 -62.07 -105.98
N ALA A 239 -16.78 -62.68 -104.79
CA ALA A 239 -16.48 -64.09 -104.57
C ALA A 239 -17.61 -65.04 -105.02
N THR A 240 -18.83 -64.53 -105.20
CA THR A 240 -20.00 -65.32 -105.65
C THR A 240 -20.21 -65.30 -107.17
N ALA A 241 -19.45 -64.49 -107.91
CA ALA A 241 -19.56 -64.38 -109.37
C ALA A 241 -18.67 -65.38 -110.15
N ASP A 242 -17.81 -66.15 -109.47
CA ASP A 242 -16.87 -67.11 -110.09
C ASP A 242 -17.20 -68.58 -109.75
N ARG A 243 -18.49 -68.92 -109.72
CA ARG A 243 -18.99 -70.30 -109.58
C ARG A 243 -20.10 -70.62 -110.57
#